data_AF-A0A3M1N150-F1
#
_entry.id   AF-A0A3M1N150-F1
#
_cell.length_a   1.000
_cell.length_b   1.000
_cell.length_c   1.000
_cell.angle_alpha   90.00
_cell.angle_beta   90.00
_cell.angle_gamma   90.00
#
_symmetry.space_group_name_H-M   'P 1'
#
loop_
_entity.id
_entity.type
_entity.pdbx_description
1 polymer ?
#
loop_
_entity_poly.entity_id
_entity_poly.type
_entity_poly.pdbx_seq_one_letter_code
_entity_poly.pdbx_strand_id
1 'polypeptide(L)'
;MRCAICSGRNEEFARARLGIGVEAVYLQCSGCGFVQVRNPEWLASTYADNAIAATDAGLVSRALYIRDVASAVIGGLFNGNGPFLDYGAGNGLLVRLMRDAGWDFYWFDRYSRNLFSAGLEADLSGETTYELATAVEVAEHFVDPLAEFRQILSVARNLLFTTQLLPQPTPRPGDWWYYGLDHGQHVAFYSTESLRAIARSMGCHFVSNGRDIHLLSRRKVPAWLFAILCHPATARLLKLTFRRKSLLDEDYRRLTGNGAG
;
A
#
# COMPACT_ATOMS: atom_id res chain seq x y z
N MET A 1 10.00 18.60 -17.34
CA MET A 1 8.81 17.74 -17.49
C MET A 1 7.73 18.19 -16.51
N ARG A 2 6.45 17.83 -16.73
CA ARG A 2 5.39 18.10 -15.75
C ARG A 2 5.33 16.97 -14.73
N CYS A 3 5.00 17.32 -13.49
CA CYS A 3 4.80 16.37 -12.39
C CYS A 3 3.61 15.46 -12.68
N ALA A 4 3.79 14.14 -12.48
CA ALA A 4 2.73 13.14 -12.66
C ALA A 4 1.54 13.32 -11.71
N ILE A 5 1.71 14.05 -10.60
CA ILE A 5 0.66 14.25 -9.59
C ILE A 5 -0.04 15.61 -9.73
N CYS A 6 0.70 16.71 -9.70
CA CYS A 6 0.12 18.05 -9.64
C CYS A 6 0.30 18.88 -10.91
N SER A 7 0.90 18.33 -11.97
CA SER A 7 1.24 19.04 -13.22
C SER A 7 2.20 20.23 -13.06
N GLY A 8 2.78 20.44 -11.86
CA GLY A 8 3.83 21.42 -11.60
C GLY A 8 5.15 21.08 -12.30
N ARG A 9 6.17 21.94 -12.14
CA ARG A 9 7.48 21.77 -12.78
C ARG A 9 8.31 20.71 -12.05
N ASN A 10 8.69 19.65 -12.75
CA ASN A 10 9.72 18.71 -12.33
C ASN A 10 11.09 19.17 -12.81
N GLU A 11 12.06 19.18 -11.91
CA GLU A 11 13.47 19.48 -12.17
C GLU A 11 14.33 18.29 -11.78
N GLU A 12 15.46 18.11 -12.47
CA GLU A 12 16.43 17.09 -12.10
C GLU A 12 17.02 17.44 -10.73
N PHE A 13 16.84 16.55 -9.77
CA PHE A 13 17.25 16.72 -8.37
C PHE A 13 18.54 15.97 -8.08
N ALA A 14 18.67 14.74 -8.57
CA ALA A 14 19.83 13.89 -8.32
C ALA A 14 19.98 12.77 -9.35
N ARG A 15 21.14 12.13 -9.34
CA ARG A 15 21.44 10.89 -10.06
C ARG A 15 22.06 9.88 -9.10
N ALA A 16 21.80 8.60 -9.31
CA ALA A 16 22.42 7.53 -8.52
C ALA A 16 22.62 6.26 -9.35
N ARG A 17 23.71 5.54 -9.07
CA ARG A 17 23.90 4.19 -9.59
C ARG A 17 23.14 3.21 -8.71
N LEU A 18 22.28 2.40 -9.31
CA LEU A 18 21.55 1.33 -8.63
C LEU A 18 22.42 0.07 -8.53
N GLY A 19 22.15 -0.80 -7.55
CA GLY A 19 22.84 -2.07 -7.31
C GLY A 19 22.72 -3.05 -8.48
N ILE A 20 21.67 -2.90 -9.30
CA ILE A 20 21.46 -3.61 -10.57
C ILE A 20 22.28 -3.04 -11.74
N GLY A 21 23.17 -2.08 -11.50
CA GLY A 21 24.12 -1.58 -12.49
C GLY A 21 23.56 -0.56 -13.48
N VAL A 22 22.41 0.07 -13.22
CA VAL A 22 21.87 1.16 -14.05
C VAL A 22 21.98 2.50 -13.33
N GLU A 23 21.95 3.61 -14.08
CA GLU A 23 21.88 4.96 -13.50
C GLU A 23 20.42 5.46 -13.50
N ALA A 24 19.93 5.80 -12.31
CA ALA A 24 18.62 6.42 -12.12
C ALA A 24 18.75 7.94 -12.07
N VAL A 25 17.83 8.64 -12.74
CA VAL A 25 17.72 10.10 -12.69
C VAL A 25 16.46 10.48 -11.92
N TYR A 26 16.64 11.16 -10.80
CA TYR A 26 15.57 11.58 -9.90
C TYR A 26 15.13 13.00 -10.24
N LEU A 27 13.82 13.18 -10.37
CA LEU A 27 13.18 14.46 -10.61
C LEU A 27 12.38 14.85 -9.38
N GLN A 28 12.49 16.10 -8.94
CA GLN A 28 11.67 16.65 -7.86
C GLN A 28 10.70 17.70 -8.39
N CYS A 29 9.45 17.63 -7.94
CA CYS A 29 8.44 18.63 -8.21
C CYS A 29 8.58 19.84 -7.29
N SER A 30 8.75 21.03 -7.87
CA SER A 30 8.75 22.30 -7.13
C SER A 30 7.39 22.67 -6.51
N GLY A 31 6.29 22.11 -7.01
CA GLY A 31 4.93 22.46 -6.56
C GLY A 31 4.41 21.61 -5.41
N CYS A 32 4.63 20.28 -5.46
CA CYS A 32 4.16 19.38 -4.43
C CYS A 32 5.27 18.59 -3.73
N GLY A 33 6.54 18.75 -4.09
CA GLY A 33 7.65 18.03 -3.45
C GLY A 33 7.79 16.55 -3.81
N PHE A 34 6.89 15.98 -4.63
CA PHE A 34 7.00 14.61 -5.14
C PHE A 34 8.33 14.37 -5.83
N VAL A 35 8.98 13.25 -5.54
CA VAL A 35 10.18 12.81 -6.25
C VAL A 35 9.85 11.55 -7.05
N GLN A 36 10.28 11.50 -8.30
CA GLN A 36 10.12 10.35 -9.17
C GLN A 36 11.38 10.05 -9.96
N VAL A 37 11.55 8.80 -10.34
CA VAL A 37 12.58 8.38 -11.29
C VAL A 37 12.10 8.66 -12.71
N ARG A 38 13.00 9.19 -13.55
CA ARG A 38 12.76 9.41 -14.98
C ARG A 38 12.89 8.08 -15.73
N ASN A 39 11.81 7.65 -16.38
CA ASN A 39 11.76 6.50 -17.29
C ASN A 39 12.45 5.23 -16.72
N PRO A 40 11.90 4.61 -15.67
CA PRO A 40 12.52 3.46 -15.01
C PRO A 40 12.35 2.16 -15.81
N GLU A 41 12.99 2.07 -16.98
CA GLU A 41 12.86 0.97 -17.95
C GLU A 41 13.30 -0.40 -17.40
N TRP A 42 14.15 -0.42 -16.37
CA TRP A 42 14.64 -1.65 -15.73
C TRP A 42 13.61 -2.35 -14.84
N LEU A 43 12.52 -1.67 -14.43
CA LEU A 43 11.58 -2.23 -13.46
C LEU A 43 10.99 -3.56 -13.93
N ALA A 44 10.66 -3.67 -15.22
CA ALA A 44 10.09 -4.88 -15.78
C ALA A 44 11.01 -6.09 -15.58
N SER A 45 12.32 -5.94 -15.82
CA SER A 45 13.30 -7.00 -15.55
C SER A 45 13.45 -7.28 -14.05
N THR A 46 13.48 -6.24 -13.21
CA THR A 46 13.62 -6.42 -11.76
C THR A 46 12.47 -7.22 -11.16
N TYR A 47 11.23 -6.99 -11.60
CA TYR A 47 10.08 -7.79 -11.16
C TYR A 47 10.05 -9.21 -11.72
N ALA A 48 10.55 -9.43 -12.94
CA ALA A 48 10.64 -10.76 -13.53
C ALA A 48 11.64 -11.65 -12.77
N ASP A 49 12.76 -11.08 -12.34
CA ASP A 49 13.79 -11.80 -11.60
C ASP A 49 13.41 -11.98 -10.13
N ASN A 50 12.84 -10.95 -9.50
CA ASN A 50 12.46 -11.01 -8.10
C ASN A 50 11.30 -10.08 -7.72
N ALA A 51 10.08 -10.62 -7.69
CA ALA A 51 8.90 -9.86 -7.34
C ALA A 51 8.92 -9.32 -5.90
N ILE A 52 9.53 -10.07 -4.97
CA ILE A 52 9.73 -9.65 -3.57
C ILE A 52 11.23 -9.70 -3.27
N ALA A 53 11.84 -8.53 -3.07
CA ALA A 53 13.28 -8.45 -2.81
C ALA A 53 13.71 -9.39 -1.67
N ALA A 54 14.75 -10.19 -1.88
CA ALA A 54 15.29 -11.09 -0.85
C ALA A 54 15.86 -10.33 0.36
N THR A 55 16.12 -9.03 0.17
CA THR A 55 16.57 -8.10 1.20
C THR A 55 15.43 -7.61 2.09
N ASP A 56 14.15 -7.89 1.78
CA ASP A 56 13.01 -7.53 2.64
C ASP A 56 12.88 -8.47 3.86
N ALA A 57 13.79 -8.31 4.81
CA ALA A 57 13.72 -8.96 6.12
C ALA A 57 12.53 -8.45 6.98
N GLY A 58 11.88 -7.36 6.58
CA GLY A 58 10.78 -6.74 7.29
C GLY A 58 9.41 -7.36 6.99
N LEU A 59 9.28 -8.21 5.97
CA LEU A 59 8.01 -8.70 5.44
C LEU A 59 7.03 -9.19 6.52
N VAL A 60 7.48 -10.11 7.39
CA VAL A 60 6.59 -10.74 8.39
C VAL A 60 6.25 -9.77 9.53
N SER A 61 7.24 -9.03 10.04
CA SER A 61 7.01 -8.07 11.12
C SER A 61 6.08 -6.93 10.69
N ARG A 62 6.25 -6.46 9.44
CA ARG A 62 5.36 -5.50 8.79
C ARG A 62 3.95 -6.05 8.64
N ALA A 63 3.78 -7.28 8.12
CA ALA A 63 2.46 -7.87 7.95
C ALA A 63 1.70 -8.01 9.28
N LEU A 64 2.38 -8.39 10.38
CA LEU A 64 1.77 -8.46 11.72
C LEU A 64 1.35 -7.09 12.25
N TYR A 65 2.19 -6.07 12.03
CA TYR A 65 1.88 -4.69 12.41
C TYR A 65 0.68 -4.16 11.63
N ILE A 66 0.68 -4.32 10.30
CA ILE A 66 -0.41 -3.85 9.44
C ILE A 66 -1.71 -4.60 9.72
N ARG A 67 -1.66 -5.90 10.03
CA ARG A 67 -2.84 -6.64 10.48
C ARG A 67 -3.52 -5.96 11.67
N ASP A 68 -2.74 -5.53 12.66
CA ASP A 68 -3.29 -4.89 13.86
C ASP A 68 -3.86 -3.50 13.54
N VAL A 69 -3.13 -2.69 12.76
CA VAL A 69 -3.60 -1.37 12.33
C VAL A 69 -4.85 -1.47 11.47
N ALA A 70 -4.85 -2.32 10.44
CA ALA A 70 -5.98 -2.51 9.55
C ALA A 70 -7.22 -3.00 10.33
N SER A 71 -7.06 -3.93 11.27
CA SER A 71 -8.16 -4.38 12.14
C SER A 71 -8.75 -3.22 12.97
N ALA A 72 -7.90 -2.38 13.57
CA ALA A 72 -8.34 -1.23 14.36
C ALA A 72 -9.01 -0.16 13.49
N VAL A 73 -8.44 0.14 12.32
CA VAL A 73 -8.97 1.10 11.35
C VAL A 73 -10.33 0.64 10.83
N ILE A 74 -10.44 -0.61 10.38
CA ILE A 74 -11.70 -1.17 9.88
C ILE A 74 -12.75 -1.19 10.98
N GLY A 75 -12.46 -1.79 12.14
CA GLY A 75 -13.42 -1.89 13.24
C GLY A 75 -13.84 -0.54 13.83
N GLY A 76 -12.94 0.45 13.85
CA GLY A 76 -13.21 1.77 14.39
C GLY A 76 -13.88 2.73 13.39
N LEU A 77 -13.71 2.52 12.08
CA LEU A 77 -14.17 3.47 11.07
C LEU A 77 -15.17 2.87 10.07
N PHE A 78 -14.99 1.67 9.57
CA PHE A 78 -15.67 1.21 8.35
C PHE A 78 -16.70 0.12 8.60
N ASN A 79 -17.43 -0.28 7.55
CA ASN A 79 -18.30 -1.44 7.64
C ASN A 79 -17.46 -2.71 7.78
N GLY A 80 -17.34 -3.22 9.00
CA GLY A 80 -16.55 -4.41 9.31
C GLY A 80 -17.05 -5.72 8.69
N ASN A 81 -18.24 -5.73 8.08
CA ASN A 81 -18.79 -6.89 7.38
C ASN A 81 -18.64 -6.79 5.84
N GLY A 82 -18.00 -5.74 5.34
CA GLY A 82 -17.71 -5.63 3.91
C GLY A 82 -16.57 -6.54 3.47
N PRO A 83 -16.44 -6.82 2.16
CA PRO A 83 -15.25 -7.46 1.62
C PRO A 83 -14.09 -6.46 1.60
N PHE A 84 -12.87 -6.95 1.78
CA PHE A 84 -11.65 -6.16 1.78
C PHE A 84 -10.66 -6.69 0.75
N LEU A 85 -9.78 -5.83 0.27
CA LEU A 85 -8.77 -6.17 -0.72
C LEU A 85 -7.39 -5.87 -0.17
N ASP A 86 -6.41 -6.73 -0.37
CA ASP A 86 -4.99 -6.38 -0.34
C ASP A 86 -4.46 -6.28 -1.77
N TYR A 87 -4.13 -5.07 -2.21
CA TYR A 87 -3.65 -4.76 -3.55
C TYR A 87 -2.12 -4.68 -3.54
N GLY A 88 -1.47 -5.51 -4.35
CA GLY A 88 -0.03 -5.79 -4.24
C GLY A 88 0.26 -6.70 -3.04
N ALA A 89 -0.56 -7.75 -2.86
CA ALA A 89 -0.52 -8.62 -1.68
C ALA A 89 0.75 -9.49 -1.55
N GLY A 90 1.64 -9.48 -2.55
CA GLY A 90 2.83 -10.30 -2.58
C GLY A 90 2.51 -11.79 -2.47
N ASN A 91 3.07 -12.43 -1.45
CA ASN A 91 2.84 -13.85 -1.15
C ASN A 91 1.49 -14.13 -0.46
N GLY A 92 0.69 -13.12 -0.12
CA GLY A 92 -0.63 -13.28 0.51
C GLY A 92 -0.62 -13.38 2.03
N LEU A 93 0.52 -13.18 2.70
CA LEU A 93 0.61 -13.33 4.16
C LEU A 93 -0.37 -12.42 4.91
N LEU A 94 -0.49 -11.14 4.52
CA LEU A 94 -1.40 -10.21 5.17
C LEU A 94 -2.86 -10.66 5.03
N VAL A 95 -3.25 -11.11 3.85
CA VAL A 95 -4.61 -11.64 3.57
C VAL A 95 -4.91 -12.81 4.50
N ARG A 96 -4.00 -13.78 4.61
CA ARG A 96 -4.15 -14.91 5.54
C ARG A 96 -4.30 -14.45 6.99
N LEU A 97 -3.45 -13.53 7.44
CA LEU A 97 -3.50 -12.97 8.79
C LEU A 97 -4.81 -12.23 9.09
N MET A 98 -5.38 -11.55 8.09
CA MET A 98 -6.65 -10.82 8.24
C MET A 98 -7.86 -11.77 8.25
N ARG A 99 -7.86 -12.81 7.43
CA ARG A 99 -8.92 -13.85 7.44
C ARG A 99 -8.91 -14.68 8.72
N ASP A 100 -7.73 -15.01 9.23
CA ASP A 100 -7.59 -15.65 10.54
C ASP A 100 -8.14 -14.76 11.67
N ALA A 101 -8.05 -13.44 11.51
CA ALA A 101 -8.64 -12.45 12.41
C ALA A 101 -10.15 -12.19 12.16
N GLY A 102 -10.76 -12.83 11.16
CA GLY A 102 -12.20 -12.75 10.87
C GLY A 102 -12.62 -11.64 9.90
N TRP A 103 -11.67 -11.05 9.18
CA TRP A 103 -11.93 -10.04 8.14
C TRP A 103 -11.89 -10.69 6.76
N ASP A 104 -12.92 -10.45 5.94
CA ASP A 104 -13.09 -11.08 4.63
C ASP A 104 -12.19 -10.45 3.56
N PHE A 105 -10.89 -10.71 3.65
CA PHE A 105 -9.87 -10.21 2.73
C PHE A 105 -9.70 -11.11 1.50
N TYR A 106 -9.53 -10.45 0.36
CA TYR A 106 -9.15 -11.00 -0.94
C TYR A 106 -7.84 -10.36 -1.40
N TRP A 107 -7.19 -10.93 -2.41
CA TRP A 107 -5.87 -10.48 -2.83
C TRP A 107 -5.77 -10.23 -4.32
N PHE A 108 -4.92 -9.27 -4.69
CA PHE A 108 -4.44 -9.08 -6.04
C PHE A 108 -2.94 -8.74 -6.01
N ASP A 109 -2.17 -9.30 -6.93
CA ASP A 109 -0.79 -8.90 -7.19
C ASP A 109 -0.45 -9.12 -8.67
N ARG A 110 0.22 -8.14 -9.29
CA ARG A 110 0.59 -8.19 -10.72
C ARG A 110 1.82 -9.06 -10.98
N TYR A 111 2.72 -9.19 -10.01
CA TYR A 111 4.06 -9.73 -10.19
C TYR A 111 4.34 -10.96 -9.32
N SER A 112 3.77 -11.01 -8.12
CA SER A 112 4.04 -12.05 -7.15
C SER A 112 3.04 -13.20 -7.26
N ARG A 113 3.56 -14.42 -7.19
CA ARG A 113 2.72 -15.59 -6.94
C ARG A 113 2.29 -15.61 -5.47
N ASN A 114 0.99 -15.71 -5.23
CA ASN A 114 0.45 -15.89 -3.89
C ASN A 114 0.72 -17.32 -3.37
N LEU A 115 1.20 -17.42 -2.12
CA LEU A 115 1.53 -18.68 -1.47
C LEU A 115 0.55 -19.03 -0.34
N PHE A 116 0.06 -18.03 0.40
CA PHE A 116 -0.70 -18.26 1.63
C PHE A 116 -2.22 -18.18 1.45
N SER A 117 -2.69 -17.59 0.36
CA SER A 117 -4.09 -17.22 0.12
C SER A 117 -4.58 -17.57 -1.29
N ALA A 118 -3.97 -18.57 -1.93
CA ALA A 118 -4.45 -19.10 -3.20
C ALA A 118 -5.96 -19.45 -3.14
N GLY A 119 -6.71 -19.11 -4.20
CA GLY A 119 -8.16 -19.30 -4.25
C GLY A 119 -8.97 -18.18 -3.61
N LEU A 120 -8.34 -17.10 -3.13
CA LEU A 120 -8.97 -15.88 -2.58
C LEU A 120 -8.70 -14.64 -3.47
N GLU A 121 -8.59 -14.86 -4.77
CA GLU A 121 -8.35 -13.81 -5.75
C GLU A 121 -9.46 -12.76 -5.71
N ALA A 122 -9.07 -11.51 -5.86
CA ALA A 122 -9.99 -10.40 -5.91
C ALA A 122 -10.72 -10.31 -7.26
N ASP A 123 -11.98 -9.92 -7.21
CA ASP A 123 -12.73 -9.52 -8.40
C ASP A 123 -12.38 -8.07 -8.76
N LEU A 124 -11.71 -7.89 -9.89
CA LEU A 124 -11.33 -6.58 -10.41
C LEU A 124 -12.26 -6.07 -11.53
N SER A 125 -13.32 -6.82 -11.87
CA SER A 125 -14.28 -6.43 -12.91
C SER A 125 -15.16 -5.25 -12.49
N GLY A 126 -15.30 -5.01 -11.18
CA GLY A 126 -16.18 -4.00 -10.59
C GLY A 126 -17.55 -4.53 -10.19
N GLU A 127 -17.85 -5.82 -10.37
CA GLU A 127 -19.07 -6.45 -9.83
C GLU A 127 -19.06 -6.43 -8.29
N THR A 128 -17.88 -6.66 -7.70
CA THR A 128 -17.63 -6.49 -6.27
C THR A 128 -17.01 -5.12 -5.99
N THR A 129 -17.59 -4.37 -5.04
CA THR A 129 -16.96 -3.16 -4.49
C THR A 129 -16.46 -3.43 -3.08
N TYR A 130 -15.14 -3.37 -2.89
CA TYR A 130 -14.49 -3.53 -1.60
C TYR A 130 -14.73 -2.33 -0.69
N GLU A 131 -15.00 -2.59 0.60
CA GLU A 131 -15.18 -1.51 1.59
C GLU A 131 -13.88 -0.75 1.80
N LEU A 132 -12.75 -1.46 1.86
CA LEU A 132 -11.42 -0.88 1.96
C LEU A 132 -10.39 -1.80 1.30
N ALA A 133 -9.48 -1.19 0.53
CA ALA A 133 -8.26 -1.83 0.06
C ALA A 133 -7.08 -1.47 0.97
N THR A 134 -6.16 -2.41 1.15
CA THR A 134 -4.80 -2.18 1.64
C THR A 134 -3.81 -2.16 0.48
N ALA A 135 -2.74 -1.38 0.59
CA ALA A 135 -1.59 -1.43 -0.32
C ALA A 135 -0.31 -1.15 0.47
N VAL A 136 0.46 -2.19 0.77
CA VAL A 136 1.56 -2.14 1.75
C VAL A 136 2.91 -2.27 1.05
N GLU A 137 3.71 -1.19 1.07
CA GLU A 137 4.99 -1.07 0.34
C GLU A 137 4.79 -1.29 -1.17
N VAL A 138 3.82 -0.56 -1.72
CA VAL A 138 3.39 -0.68 -3.12
C VAL A 138 3.44 0.68 -3.82
N ALA A 139 3.07 1.76 -3.12
CA ALA A 139 2.91 3.06 -3.75
C ALA A 139 4.23 3.64 -4.28
N GLU A 140 5.34 3.35 -3.63
CA GLU A 140 6.69 3.76 -4.01
C GLU A 140 7.19 3.09 -5.29
N HIS A 141 6.47 2.09 -5.78
CA HIS A 141 6.75 1.37 -7.02
C HIS A 141 5.95 1.91 -8.22
N PHE A 142 5.06 2.89 -8.01
CA PHE A 142 4.19 3.40 -9.08
C PHE A 142 4.93 4.32 -10.06
N VAL A 143 4.99 3.90 -11.32
CA VAL A 143 5.51 4.73 -12.42
C VAL A 143 4.52 5.85 -12.77
N ASP A 144 3.23 5.55 -12.78
CA ASP A 144 2.13 6.52 -12.88
C ASP A 144 1.24 6.44 -11.62
N PRO A 145 1.56 7.23 -10.57
CA PRO A 145 0.80 7.20 -9.32
C PRO A 145 -0.69 7.49 -9.52
N LEU A 146 -1.06 8.45 -10.36
CA LEU A 146 -2.48 8.82 -10.52
C LEU A 146 -3.27 7.70 -11.16
N ALA A 147 -2.71 6.98 -12.12
CA ALA A 147 -3.35 5.82 -12.73
C ALA A 147 -3.53 4.69 -11.72
N GLU A 148 -2.47 4.32 -10.99
CA GLU A 148 -2.50 3.19 -10.05
C GLU A 148 -3.43 3.45 -8.85
N PHE A 149 -3.36 4.63 -8.21
CA PHE A 149 -4.30 4.98 -7.15
C PHE A 149 -5.76 5.03 -7.64
N ARG A 150 -6.00 5.43 -8.90
CA ARG A 150 -7.36 5.45 -9.49
C ARG A 150 -7.87 4.04 -9.74
N GLN A 151 -7.02 3.14 -10.20
CA GLN A 151 -7.35 1.73 -10.38
C GLN A 151 -7.74 1.07 -9.05
N ILE A 152 -7.01 1.34 -7.97
CA ILE A 152 -7.36 0.81 -6.64
C ILE A 152 -8.72 1.36 -6.20
N LEU A 153 -8.95 2.67 -6.34
CA LEU A 153 -10.20 3.31 -5.93
C LEU A 153 -11.38 3.09 -6.90
N SER A 154 -11.18 2.42 -8.04
CA SER A 154 -12.29 1.98 -8.89
C SER A 154 -12.92 0.69 -8.40
N VAL A 155 -12.18 -0.13 -7.64
CA VAL A 155 -12.67 -1.38 -7.05
C VAL A 155 -12.90 -1.28 -5.54
N ALA A 156 -12.31 -0.30 -4.86
CA ALA A 156 -12.47 -0.10 -3.42
C ALA A 156 -12.96 1.31 -3.07
N ARG A 157 -13.80 1.41 -2.03
CA ARG A 157 -14.31 2.71 -1.55
C ARG A 157 -13.24 3.52 -0.84
N ASN A 158 -12.38 2.86 -0.07
CA ASN A 158 -11.33 3.48 0.73
C ASN A 158 -10.00 2.76 0.48
N LEU A 159 -8.89 3.43 0.75
CA LEU A 159 -7.55 2.87 0.62
C LEU A 159 -6.69 3.21 1.85
N LEU A 160 -6.32 2.20 2.62
CA LEU A 160 -5.29 2.29 3.66
C LEU A 160 -3.97 1.80 3.07
N PHE A 161 -2.97 2.66 2.95
CA PHE A 161 -1.73 2.29 2.26
C PHE A 161 -0.51 2.74 3.05
N THR A 162 0.61 2.10 2.76
CA THR A 162 1.90 2.48 3.31
C THR A 162 2.84 3.01 2.25
N THR A 163 3.56 4.06 2.62
CA THR A 163 4.76 4.56 1.94
C THR A 163 5.41 5.59 2.85
N GLN A 164 6.73 5.63 2.94
CA GLN A 164 7.36 6.66 3.78
C GLN A 164 7.22 8.05 3.16
N LEU A 165 6.82 9.00 4.00
CA LEU A 165 6.83 10.41 3.62
C LEU A 165 8.27 10.88 3.40
N LEU A 166 8.46 11.59 2.29
CA LEU A 166 9.72 12.22 1.94
C LEU A 166 10.14 13.22 3.03
N PRO A 167 11.31 13.06 3.65
CA PRO A 167 11.80 14.01 4.64
C PRO A 167 11.97 15.42 4.06
N GLN A 168 11.94 16.41 4.95
CA GLN A 168 12.20 17.81 4.62
C GLN A 168 13.38 18.32 5.47
N PRO A 169 14.48 18.79 4.84
CA PRO A 169 14.73 18.88 3.41
C PRO A 169 14.84 17.49 2.73
N THR A 170 14.60 17.45 1.43
CA THR A 170 14.66 16.20 0.65
C THR A 170 16.09 15.63 0.63
N PRO A 171 16.30 14.40 1.15
CA PRO A 171 17.63 13.79 1.19
C PRO A 171 18.09 13.40 -0.22
N ARG A 172 19.40 13.36 -0.46
CA ARG A 172 19.91 12.83 -1.73
C ARG A 172 19.80 11.29 -1.74
N PRO A 173 19.76 10.66 -2.93
CA PRO A 173 19.93 9.22 -3.03
C PRO A 173 21.20 8.76 -2.30
N GLY A 174 21.07 7.78 -1.40
CA GLY A 174 22.15 7.29 -0.53
C GLY A 174 22.09 7.84 0.90
N ASP A 175 21.50 9.02 1.11
CA ASP A 175 21.35 9.61 2.46
C ASP A 175 20.06 9.13 3.16
N TRP A 176 19.17 8.49 2.42
CA TRP A 176 17.95 7.91 2.93
C TRP A 176 17.75 6.52 2.35
N TRP A 177 17.75 5.51 3.24
CA TRP A 177 17.68 4.11 2.87
C TRP A 177 16.44 3.75 2.03
N TYR A 178 15.35 4.50 2.20
CA TYR A 178 14.09 4.24 1.51
C TYR A 178 14.17 4.48 -0.01
N TYR A 179 15.24 5.10 -0.52
CA TYR A 179 15.49 5.13 -1.97
C TYR A 179 15.73 3.74 -2.56
N GLY A 180 16.08 2.73 -1.75
CA GLY A 180 16.18 1.34 -2.19
C GLY A 180 17.19 1.13 -3.32
N LEU A 181 18.36 1.78 -3.23
CA LEU A 181 19.32 1.82 -4.34
C LEU A 181 19.87 0.43 -4.70
N ASP A 182 19.89 -0.51 -3.75
CA ASP A 182 20.35 -1.89 -3.94
C ASP A 182 19.46 -2.67 -4.90
N HIS A 183 18.13 -2.60 -4.72
CA HIS A 183 17.16 -3.37 -5.53
C HIS A 183 16.56 -2.55 -6.68
N GLY A 184 16.51 -1.22 -6.56
CA GLY A 184 16.10 -0.33 -7.64
C GLY A 184 14.60 -0.32 -7.95
N GLN A 185 13.75 -0.89 -7.10
CA GLN A 185 12.30 -0.98 -7.36
C GLN A 185 11.54 0.30 -6.96
N HIS A 186 12.08 1.10 -6.04
CA HIS A 186 11.43 2.34 -5.60
C HIS A 186 11.68 3.47 -6.61
N VAL A 187 10.60 3.96 -7.20
CA VAL A 187 10.61 4.95 -8.28
C VAL A 187 9.72 6.16 -8.03
N ALA A 188 8.96 6.15 -6.95
CA ALA A 188 8.07 7.23 -6.54
C ALA A 188 8.19 7.50 -5.04
N PHE A 189 8.32 8.77 -4.64
CA PHE A 189 8.50 9.17 -3.25
C PHE A 189 7.63 10.38 -2.92
N TYR A 190 6.78 10.23 -1.91
CA TYR A 190 5.65 11.11 -1.70
C TYR A 190 5.88 12.07 -0.53
N SER A 191 5.66 13.36 -0.78
CA SER A 191 5.44 14.33 0.30
C SER A 191 3.98 14.29 0.78
N THR A 192 3.70 14.95 1.90
CA THR A 192 2.32 15.15 2.35
C THR A 192 1.49 15.91 1.31
N GLU A 193 2.06 16.94 0.68
CA GLU A 193 1.40 17.78 -0.33
C GLU A 193 1.05 16.98 -1.59
N SER A 194 1.93 16.04 -1.98
CA SER A 194 1.70 15.15 -3.12
C SER A 194 0.55 14.17 -2.86
N LEU A 195 0.48 13.55 -1.68
CA LEU A 195 -0.64 12.68 -1.31
C LEU A 195 -1.97 13.45 -1.16
N ARG A 196 -1.94 14.68 -0.63
CA ARG A 196 -3.10 15.57 -0.64
C ARG A 196 -3.56 15.90 -2.06
N ALA A 197 -2.63 16.11 -3.00
CA ALA A 197 -2.96 16.37 -4.40
C ALA A 197 -3.61 15.14 -5.08
N ILE A 198 -3.07 13.93 -4.83
CA ILE A 198 -3.68 12.66 -5.26
C ILE A 198 -5.12 12.58 -4.74
N ALA A 199 -5.33 12.76 -3.43
CA ALA A 199 -6.65 12.67 -2.82
C ALA A 199 -7.66 13.65 -3.44
N ARG A 200 -7.25 14.91 -3.66
CA ARG A 200 -8.09 15.92 -4.34
C ARG A 200 -8.49 15.49 -5.76
N SER A 201 -7.54 14.93 -6.52
CA SER A 201 -7.80 14.47 -7.89
C SER A 201 -8.81 13.31 -7.96
N MET A 202 -9.01 12.60 -6.85
CA MET A 202 -9.89 11.43 -6.73
C MET A 202 -11.18 11.72 -5.95
N GLY A 203 -11.40 12.99 -5.55
CA GLY A 203 -12.55 13.38 -4.74
C GLY A 203 -12.58 12.68 -3.37
N CYS A 204 -11.40 12.40 -2.80
CA CYS A 204 -11.24 11.71 -1.52
C CYS A 204 -10.67 12.65 -0.45
N HIS A 205 -10.89 12.28 0.81
CA HIS A 205 -10.21 12.87 1.95
C HIS A 205 -8.90 12.12 2.22
N PHE A 206 -7.87 12.86 2.62
CA PHE A 206 -6.57 12.32 3.00
C PHE A 206 -6.32 12.53 4.49
N VAL A 207 -5.86 11.47 5.16
CA VAL A 207 -5.32 11.52 6.53
C VAL A 207 -4.09 10.63 6.62
N SER A 208 -3.15 10.98 7.49
CA SER A 208 -1.85 10.32 7.64
C SER A 208 -1.46 10.25 9.11
N ASN A 209 -0.67 9.24 9.49
CA ASN A 209 0.03 9.21 10.78
C ASN A 209 1.27 10.12 10.80
N GLY A 210 1.57 10.82 9.71
CA GLY A 210 2.72 11.71 9.58
C GLY A 210 4.04 11.01 9.28
N ARG A 211 4.02 9.69 9.01
CA ARG A 211 5.21 8.90 8.74
C ARG A 211 5.06 7.99 7.54
N ASP A 212 4.28 6.93 7.67
CA ASP A 212 4.30 5.78 6.77
C ASP A 212 2.93 5.15 6.52
N ILE A 213 1.88 5.51 7.27
CA ILE A 213 0.52 4.98 7.12
C ILE A 213 -0.42 6.11 6.76
N HIS A 214 -1.19 5.88 5.69
CA HIS A 214 -2.02 6.87 5.05
C HIS A 214 -3.38 6.29 4.68
N LEU A 215 -4.41 7.13 4.67
CA LEU A 215 -5.76 6.74 4.30
C LEU A 215 -6.34 7.73 3.30
N LEU A 216 -6.79 7.22 2.16
CA LEU A 216 -7.73 7.87 1.25
C LEU A 216 -9.14 7.36 1.56
N SER A 217 -10.07 8.26 1.88
CA SER A 217 -11.42 7.88 2.26
C SER A 217 -12.49 8.75 1.62
N ARG A 218 -13.66 8.16 1.33
CA ARG A 218 -14.86 8.89 0.87
C ARG A 218 -15.46 9.79 1.94
N ARG A 219 -15.11 9.56 3.21
CA ARG A 219 -15.58 10.37 4.34
C ARG A 219 -14.40 11.00 5.06
N LYS A 220 -14.66 12.12 5.72
CA LYS A 220 -13.64 12.81 6.51
C LYS A 220 -13.34 12.00 7.77
N VAL A 221 -12.06 11.71 8.01
CA VAL A 221 -11.58 11.06 9.23
C VAL A 221 -10.76 12.08 10.04
N PRO A 222 -11.05 12.29 11.33
CA PRO A 222 -10.24 13.17 12.17
C PRO A 222 -8.81 12.65 12.32
N ALA A 223 -7.82 13.53 12.14
CA ALA A 223 -6.40 13.14 12.20
C ALA A 223 -5.98 12.54 13.54
N TRP A 224 -6.49 13.08 14.65
CA TRP A 224 -6.22 12.55 15.99
C TRP A 224 -6.73 11.11 16.15
N LEU A 225 -7.93 10.82 15.62
CA LEU A 225 -8.52 9.48 15.69
C LEU A 225 -7.71 8.51 14.84
N PHE A 226 -7.35 8.92 13.63
CA PHE A 226 -6.51 8.09 12.76
C PHE A 226 -5.14 7.79 13.38
N ALA A 227 -4.51 8.78 14.01
CA ALA A 227 -3.24 8.60 14.71
C ALA A 227 -3.36 7.59 15.87
N ILE A 228 -4.45 7.64 16.64
CA ILE A 228 -4.73 6.66 17.70
C ILE A 228 -4.91 5.26 17.11
N LEU A 229 -5.65 5.11 16.01
CA LEU A 229 -5.89 3.81 15.39
C LEU A 229 -4.63 3.19 14.77
N CYS A 230 -3.70 4.03 14.29
CA CYS A 230 -2.42 3.58 13.71
C CYS A 230 -1.32 3.35 14.74
N HIS A 231 -1.46 3.83 15.97
CA HIS A 231 -0.40 3.69 16.97
C HIS A 231 -0.28 2.22 17.44
N PRO A 232 0.93 1.62 17.51
CA PRO A 232 1.08 0.18 17.71
C PRO A 232 0.42 -0.37 18.98
N ALA A 233 0.52 0.35 20.10
CA ALA A 233 -0.03 -0.11 21.38
C ALA A 233 -1.57 -0.12 21.38
N THR A 234 -2.17 0.91 20.81
CA THR A 234 -3.62 1.08 20.73
C THR A 234 -4.22 0.16 19.67
N ALA A 235 -3.56 -0.02 18.51
CA ALA A 235 -3.98 -0.97 17.49
C ALA A 235 -4.05 -2.40 18.05
N ARG A 236 -3.03 -2.83 18.80
CA ARG A 236 -3.01 -4.15 19.48
C ARG A 236 -4.15 -4.32 20.48
N LEU A 237 -4.44 -3.28 21.26
CA LEU A 237 -5.54 -3.31 22.23
C LEU A 237 -6.92 -3.33 21.55
N LEU A 238 -7.14 -2.43 20.59
CA LEU A 238 -8.42 -2.29 19.90
C LEU A 238 -8.78 -3.50 19.04
N LYS A 239 -7.77 -4.21 18.51
CA LYS A 239 -8.01 -5.50 17.84
C LYS A 239 -8.75 -6.49 18.75
N LEU A 240 -8.52 -6.48 20.07
CA LEU A 240 -9.23 -7.34 21.01
C LEU A 240 -10.70 -6.91 21.16
N THR A 241 -10.98 -5.61 21.07
CA THR A 241 -12.34 -5.06 21.08
C THR A 241 -13.11 -5.44 19.82
N PHE A 242 -12.44 -5.42 18.67
CA PHE A 242 -13.02 -5.81 17.38
C PHE A 242 -12.77 -7.28 17.03
N ARG A 243 -12.69 -8.15 18.05
CA ARG A 243 -12.44 -9.58 17.82
C ARG A 243 -13.63 -10.20 17.09
N ARG A 244 -13.32 -10.91 15.99
CA ARG A 244 -14.29 -11.61 15.16
C ARG A 244 -14.03 -13.12 15.21
N LYS A 245 -15.02 -13.91 14.79
CA LYS A 245 -14.81 -15.33 14.54
C LYS A 245 -13.87 -15.46 13.34
N SER A 246 -12.83 -16.28 13.48
CA SER A 246 -11.89 -16.59 12.39
C SER A 246 -12.62 -17.19 11.18
N LEU A 247 -12.16 -16.84 9.98
CA LEU A 247 -12.64 -17.46 8.73
C LEU A 247 -11.88 -18.75 8.37
N LEU A 248 -11.00 -19.24 9.24
CA LEU A 248 -10.18 -20.43 8.98
C LEU A 248 -11.02 -21.67 8.62
N ASP A 249 -12.09 -21.95 9.36
CA ASP A 249 -12.98 -23.09 9.10
C ASP A 249 -13.72 -22.97 7.76
N GLU A 250 -14.05 -21.74 7.37
CA GLU A 250 -14.69 -21.44 6.08
C GLU A 250 -13.69 -21.62 4.93
N ASP A 251 -12.49 -21.07 5.09
CA ASP A 251 -11.41 -21.20 4.11
C ASP A 251 -10.99 -22.66 3.92
N TYR A 252 -10.88 -23.44 5.00
CA TYR A 252 -10.58 -24.86 4.92
C TYR A 252 -11.66 -25.62 4.12
N ARG A 253 -12.94 -25.32 4.36
CA ARG A 253 -14.05 -25.91 3.60
C ARG A 253 -14.03 -25.51 2.14
N ARG A 254 -13.75 -24.23 1.84
CA ARG A 254 -13.58 -23.74 0.47
C ARG A 254 -12.47 -24.47 -0.27
N LEU A 255 -11.33 -24.69 0.38
CA LEU A 255 -10.18 -25.37 -0.22
C LEU A 255 -10.38 -26.88 -0.41
N THR A 256 -11.18 -27.52 0.45
CA THR A 256 -11.42 -28.97 0.41
C THR A 256 -12.69 -29.37 -0.35
N GLY A 257 -13.54 -28.42 -0.74
CA GLY A 257 -14.82 -28.70 -1.40
C GLY A 257 -15.89 -29.29 -0.47
N ASN A 258 -15.63 -29.36 0.84
CA ASN A 258 -16.58 -29.87 1.82
C ASN A 258 -17.57 -28.76 2.23
N GLY A 259 -18.68 -28.65 1.49
CA GLY A 259 -19.82 -27.81 1.88
C GLY A 259 -20.41 -28.24 3.23
N ALA A 260 -20.94 -27.28 4.00
CA ALA A 260 -21.62 -27.58 5.26
C ALA A 260 -22.79 -28.55 5.01
N GLY A 261 -22.69 -29.76 5.55
CA GLY A 261 -23.85 -30.60 5.83
C GLY A 261 -24.65 -30.07 7.02
#